data_AF-A0A970NHE7-F1
#
_entry.id   AF-A0A970NHE7-F1
#
_cell.length_a   1.000
_cell.length_b   1.000
_cell.length_c   1.000
_cell.angle_alpha   90.00
_cell.angle_beta   90.00
_cell.angle_gamma   90.00
#
_symmetry.space_group_name_H-M   'P 1'
#
loop_
_entity.id
_entity.type
_entity.pdbx_description
1 polymer ?
#
loop_
_entity_poly.entity_id
_entity_poly.type
_entity_poly.pdbx_seq_one_letter_code
_entity_poly.pdbx_strand_id
1 'polypeptide(L)'
;MDITKIRKRDGRLVPFEKEKLTNAIFKAARAVGGKDYRTAESLAEKVMDIAQYVDDDEIATVEGIQDLVEKVLVKNGHYKTAKAYILYRRQHETLRNADQLLANNNQIIANYLGRHDWRVKENSNMTYSLQGMNFHLSSVIVSQYWLDQIYTPQMKEAQQSGDIHIHDLGILGVYCVGWDIHDLLLEGFKGVRGKVASGPAKHFRSILGQIVNFFFTLQGEAAGAQAFSNFDTLLAPFIRYDGLDYKSVKQCLQEFVFNMNVPTRVGFQTPFTNVTMDLKVPGFMKDEPVIIGGKFMDATYGEFQAEMDIFNQAFAEVMMDGDVEERVFTFPIPTYNITEDFDWTNPAYNKIWEMTAKYGIPNFSNFVNSDMSP
;
A
#
# COMPACT_ATOMS: atom_id res chain seq x y z
N MET A 1 -48.14 -12.66 -16.70
CA MET A 1 -48.72 -12.11 -15.44
C MET A 1 -48.30 -10.66 -15.36
N ASP A 2 -49.19 -9.70 -15.11
CA ASP A 2 -48.78 -8.28 -15.06
C ASP A 2 -47.81 -8.03 -13.91
N ILE A 3 -46.69 -7.35 -14.19
CA ILE A 3 -45.74 -6.93 -13.16
C ILE A 3 -46.43 -5.84 -12.33
N THR A 4 -46.94 -6.23 -11.16
CA THR A 4 -47.63 -5.31 -10.24
C THR A 4 -46.68 -4.68 -9.21
N LYS A 5 -45.54 -5.32 -8.93
CA LYS A 5 -44.54 -4.88 -7.96
C LYS A 5 -43.14 -5.00 -8.51
N ILE A 6 -42.27 -4.10 -8.08
CA ILE A 6 -40.85 -4.08 -8.41
C ILE A 6 -40.02 -3.98 -7.14
N ARG A 7 -38.93 -4.76 -7.08
CA ARG A 7 -37.96 -4.72 -5.98
C ARG A 7 -36.95 -3.62 -6.24
N LYS A 8 -36.92 -2.61 -5.36
CA LYS A 8 -35.89 -1.57 -5.36
C LYS A 8 -34.55 -2.13 -4.86
N ARG A 9 -33.46 -1.41 -5.17
CA ARG A 9 -32.09 -1.75 -4.75
C ARG A 9 -31.92 -1.83 -3.21
N ASP A 10 -32.78 -1.18 -2.45
CA ASP A 10 -32.82 -1.21 -0.97
C ASP A 10 -33.69 -2.36 -0.41
N GLY A 11 -34.11 -3.30 -1.26
CA GLY A 11 -34.95 -4.44 -0.90
C GLY A 11 -36.44 -4.14 -0.79
N ARG A 12 -36.87 -2.87 -0.84
CA ARG A 12 -38.28 -2.51 -0.74
C ARG A 12 -39.07 -2.93 -1.97
N LEU A 13 -40.27 -3.47 -1.74
CA LEU A 13 -41.25 -3.76 -2.78
C LEU A 13 -42.17 -2.54 -2.95
N VAL A 14 -42.20 -1.99 -4.17
CA VAL A 14 -43.09 -0.86 -4.50
C VAL A 14 -43.99 -1.22 -5.68
N PRO A 15 -45.16 -0.57 -5.83
CA PRO A 15 -45.98 -0.72 -7.03
C PRO A 15 -45.18 -0.38 -8.29
N PHE A 16 -45.32 -1.20 -9.34
CA PHE A 16 -44.73 -0.91 -10.63
C PHE A 16 -45.60 0.11 -11.38
N GLU A 17 -44.98 1.18 -11.86
CA GLU A 17 -45.64 2.24 -12.62
C GLU A 17 -45.07 2.28 -14.05
N LYS A 18 -45.83 1.78 -15.03
CA LYS A 18 -45.45 1.78 -16.46
C LYS A 18 -45.06 3.17 -16.95
N GLU A 19 -45.74 4.21 -16.48
CA GLU A 19 -45.46 5.59 -16.88
C GLU A 19 -44.03 6.03 -16.57
N LYS A 20 -43.45 5.56 -15.45
CA LYS A 20 -42.05 5.86 -15.09
C LYS A 20 -41.07 5.24 -16.10
N LEU A 21 -41.36 4.05 -16.60
CA LEU A 21 -40.59 3.37 -17.63
C LEU A 21 -40.67 4.13 -18.96
N THR A 22 -41.88 4.45 -19.41
CA THR A 22 -42.12 5.22 -20.65
C THR A 22 -41.39 6.57 -20.60
N ASN A 23 -41.50 7.28 -19.47
CA ASN A 23 -40.84 8.56 -19.28
C ASN A 23 -39.31 8.46 -19.29
N ALA A 24 -38.73 7.37 -18.75
CA ALA A 24 -37.28 7.14 -18.79
C ALA A 24 -36.80 6.91 -20.23
N ILE A 25 -37.50 6.08 -21.01
CA ILE A 25 -37.21 5.84 -22.44
C ILE A 25 -37.35 7.13 -23.23
N PHE A 26 -38.43 7.89 -23.00
CA PHE A 26 -38.69 9.14 -23.71
C PHE A 26 -37.63 10.21 -23.39
N LYS A 27 -37.16 10.32 -22.14
CA LYS A 27 -36.06 11.23 -21.78
C LYS A 27 -34.77 10.89 -22.53
N ALA A 28 -34.42 9.61 -22.62
CA ALA A 28 -33.27 9.18 -23.41
C ALA A 28 -33.46 9.46 -24.91
N ALA A 29 -34.67 9.29 -25.43
CA ALA A 29 -34.99 9.61 -26.82
C ALA A 29 -34.85 11.13 -27.09
N ARG A 30 -35.35 11.98 -26.19
CA ARG A 30 -35.21 13.43 -26.28
C ARG A 30 -33.77 13.90 -26.25
N ALA A 31 -32.91 13.26 -25.44
CA ALA A 31 -31.49 13.60 -25.37
C ALA A 31 -30.75 13.40 -26.70
N VAL A 32 -31.29 12.58 -27.61
CA VAL A 32 -30.75 12.36 -28.96
C VAL A 32 -31.63 12.96 -30.08
N GLY A 33 -32.54 13.87 -29.73
CA GLY A 33 -33.38 14.61 -30.69
C GLY A 33 -34.74 13.97 -31.02
N GLY A 34 -35.11 12.86 -30.37
CA GLY A 34 -36.42 12.24 -30.50
C GLY A 34 -37.55 13.07 -29.88
N LYS A 35 -38.73 13.04 -30.50
CA LYS A 35 -39.90 13.82 -30.05
C LYS A 35 -41.18 12.98 -29.91
N ASP A 36 -41.16 11.74 -30.36
CA ASP A 36 -42.34 10.88 -30.37
C ASP A 36 -42.49 10.10 -29.05
N TYR A 37 -43.50 10.50 -28.28
CA TYR A 37 -43.88 9.83 -27.03
C TYR A 37 -44.54 8.47 -27.27
N ARG A 38 -45.30 8.31 -28.37
CA ARG A 38 -46.02 7.06 -28.67
C ARG A 38 -45.06 5.91 -28.96
N THR A 39 -43.95 6.22 -29.65
CA THR A 39 -42.87 5.24 -29.84
C THR A 39 -42.25 4.82 -28.50
N ALA A 40 -42.04 5.74 -27.55
CA ALA A 40 -41.52 5.40 -26.22
C ALA A 40 -42.50 4.52 -25.42
N GLU A 41 -43.80 4.77 -25.54
CA GLU A 41 -44.86 3.96 -24.92
C GLU A 41 -44.90 2.54 -25.50
N SER A 42 -44.86 2.40 -26.83
CA SER A 42 -44.81 1.09 -27.50
C SER A 42 -43.55 0.30 -27.13
N LEU A 43 -42.41 0.97 -26.98
CA LEU A 43 -41.17 0.32 -26.51
C LEU A 43 -41.28 -0.12 -25.05
N ALA A 44 -41.93 0.68 -24.19
CA ALA A 44 -42.20 0.30 -22.81
C ALA A 44 -43.13 -0.93 -22.73
N GLU A 45 -44.13 -1.02 -23.60
CA GLU A 45 -45.00 -2.22 -23.71
C GLU A 45 -44.20 -3.46 -24.09
N LYS A 46 -43.31 -3.36 -25.09
CA LYS A 46 -42.44 -4.48 -25.47
C LYS A 46 -41.52 -4.93 -24.33
N VAL A 47 -41.02 -4.00 -23.52
CA VAL A 47 -40.23 -4.33 -22.32
C VAL A 47 -41.09 -5.10 -21.32
N MET A 48 -42.34 -4.66 -21.10
CA MET A 48 -43.27 -5.34 -20.21
C MET A 48 -43.60 -6.74 -20.71
N ASP A 49 -43.92 -6.90 -21.98
CA ASP A 49 -44.24 -8.19 -22.58
C ASP A 49 -43.09 -9.18 -22.39
N ILE A 50 -41.84 -8.75 -22.62
CA ILE A 50 -40.67 -9.61 -22.42
C ILE A 50 -40.45 -9.90 -20.94
N ALA A 51 -40.57 -8.91 -20.08
CA ALA A 51 -40.32 -9.05 -18.65
C ALA A 51 -41.26 -10.06 -17.96
N GLN A 52 -42.44 -10.34 -18.55
CA GLN A 52 -43.36 -11.38 -18.06
C GLN A 52 -42.83 -12.81 -18.23
N TYR A 53 -41.84 -13.04 -19.09
CA TYR A 53 -41.31 -14.38 -19.42
C TYR A 53 -39.88 -14.61 -18.93
N VAL A 54 -39.30 -13.64 -18.20
CA VAL A 54 -37.87 -13.67 -17.85
C VAL A 54 -37.58 -14.39 -16.55
N ASP A 55 -38.55 -14.52 -15.63
CA ASP A 55 -38.47 -15.41 -14.45
C ASP A 55 -39.87 -15.70 -13.90
N ASP A 56 -40.29 -16.97 -13.89
CA ASP A 56 -41.63 -17.38 -13.42
C ASP A 56 -41.79 -17.30 -11.88
N ASP A 57 -40.68 -17.18 -11.12
CA ASP A 57 -40.67 -17.25 -9.64
C ASP A 57 -39.96 -16.08 -8.91
N GLU A 58 -39.39 -15.09 -9.62
CA GLU A 58 -38.72 -13.93 -9.00
C GLU A 58 -39.41 -12.58 -9.27
N ILE A 59 -39.53 -11.77 -8.22
CA ILE A 59 -40.04 -10.40 -8.34
C ILE A 59 -39.02 -9.56 -9.13
N ALA A 60 -39.45 -8.99 -10.26
CA ALA A 60 -38.62 -8.15 -11.11
C ALA A 60 -37.87 -7.06 -10.33
N THR A 61 -36.56 -6.96 -10.57
CA THR A 61 -35.68 -5.95 -9.98
C THR A 61 -35.59 -4.70 -10.88
N VAL A 62 -35.26 -3.56 -10.29
CA VAL A 62 -35.00 -2.32 -11.05
C VAL A 62 -33.92 -2.53 -12.12
N GLU A 63 -32.83 -3.26 -11.81
CA GLU A 63 -31.76 -3.51 -12.79
C GLU A 63 -32.21 -4.42 -13.92
N GLY A 64 -32.91 -5.51 -13.60
CA GLY A 64 -33.41 -6.44 -14.61
C GLY A 64 -34.32 -5.76 -15.63
N ILE A 65 -35.22 -4.88 -15.17
CA ILE A 65 -36.08 -4.11 -16.08
C ILE A 65 -35.27 -3.12 -16.93
N GLN A 66 -34.29 -2.44 -16.33
CA GLN A 66 -33.46 -1.49 -17.08
C GLN A 66 -32.58 -2.18 -18.14
N ASP A 67 -32.06 -3.38 -17.86
CA ASP A 67 -31.29 -4.17 -18.83
C ASP A 67 -32.17 -4.68 -19.99
N LEU A 68 -33.44 -4.99 -19.70
CA LEU A 68 -34.43 -5.29 -20.72
C LEU A 68 -34.73 -4.08 -21.62
N VAL A 69 -34.80 -2.87 -21.05
CA VAL A 69 -34.94 -1.64 -21.85
C VAL A 69 -33.80 -1.49 -22.85
N GLU A 70 -32.57 -1.73 -22.43
CA GLU A 70 -31.40 -1.66 -23.32
C GLU A 70 -31.50 -2.67 -24.46
N LYS A 71 -31.84 -3.93 -24.15
CA LYS A 71 -32.05 -4.98 -25.15
C LYS A 71 -33.16 -4.62 -26.14
N VAL A 72 -34.29 -4.09 -25.65
CA VAL A 72 -35.43 -3.70 -26.51
C VAL A 72 -35.07 -2.52 -27.40
N LEU A 73 -34.40 -1.49 -26.87
CA LEU A 73 -33.98 -0.34 -27.67
C LEU A 73 -33.00 -0.75 -28.78
N VAL A 74 -32.05 -1.63 -28.50
CA VAL A 74 -31.12 -2.16 -29.51
C VAL A 74 -31.84 -3.01 -30.55
N LYS A 75 -32.67 -3.97 -30.13
CA LYS A 75 -33.42 -4.86 -31.05
C LYS A 75 -34.39 -4.11 -31.98
N ASN A 76 -34.92 -2.97 -31.54
CA ASN A 76 -35.82 -2.14 -32.34
C ASN A 76 -35.09 -1.02 -33.11
N GLY A 77 -33.75 -1.07 -33.23
CA GLY A 77 -32.97 -0.16 -34.07
C GLY A 77 -32.72 1.24 -33.46
N HIS A 78 -33.07 1.47 -32.20
CA HIS A 78 -32.91 2.75 -31.51
C HIS A 78 -31.53 2.88 -30.85
N TYR A 79 -30.45 2.60 -31.59
CA TYR A 79 -29.07 2.54 -31.08
C TYR A 79 -28.62 3.82 -30.37
N LYS A 80 -28.94 5.00 -30.94
CA LYS A 80 -28.58 6.30 -30.33
C LYS A 80 -29.29 6.50 -28.99
N THR A 81 -30.57 6.14 -28.92
CA THR A 81 -31.37 6.20 -27.69
C THR A 81 -30.90 5.19 -26.65
N ALA A 82 -30.56 3.96 -27.06
CA ALA A 82 -29.97 2.95 -26.18
C ALA A 82 -28.67 3.45 -25.55
N LYS A 83 -27.76 4.01 -26.36
CA LYS A 83 -26.51 4.59 -25.86
C LYS A 83 -26.74 5.73 -24.86
N ALA A 84 -27.66 6.64 -25.17
CA ALA A 84 -28.01 7.75 -24.26
C ALA A 84 -28.63 7.24 -22.94
N TYR A 85 -29.47 6.20 -23.02
CA TYR A 85 -30.08 5.56 -21.86
C TYR A 85 -29.02 4.90 -20.97
N ILE A 86 -28.10 4.12 -21.54
CA ILE A 86 -26.96 3.49 -20.85
C ILE A 86 -26.09 4.54 -20.15
N LEU A 87 -25.70 5.60 -20.87
CA LEU A 87 -24.87 6.67 -20.33
C LEU A 87 -25.57 7.41 -19.18
N TYR A 88 -26.87 7.68 -19.32
CA TYR A 88 -27.67 8.32 -18.28
C TYR A 88 -27.79 7.43 -17.03
N ARG A 89 -28.02 6.12 -17.18
CA ARG A 89 -28.00 5.16 -16.07
C ARG A 89 -26.67 5.20 -15.33
N ARG A 90 -25.56 5.11 -16.08
CA ARG A 90 -24.21 5.15 -15.53
C ARG A 90 -23.94 6.46 -14.78
N GLN A 91 -24.30 7.61 -15.36
CA GLN A 91 -24.12 8.91 -14.72
C GLN A 91 -24.93 9.03 -13.42
N HIS A 92 -26.18 8.58 -13.42
CA HIS A 92 -27.01 8.59 -12.22
C HIS A 92 -26.57 7.59 -11.15
N GLU A 93 -26.01 6.46 -11.56
CA GLU A 93 -25.35 5.52 -10.66
C GLU A 93 -24.13 6.17 -10.00
N THR A 94 -23.26 6.80 -10.79
CA THR A 94 -22.11 7.56 -10.26
C THR A 94 -22.53 8.66 -9.29
N LEU A 95 -23.57 9.44 -9.60
CA LEU A 95 -24.10 10.47 -8.70
C LEU A 95 -24.65 9.89 -7.39
N ARG A 96 -25.38 8.77 -7.44
CA ARG A 96 -25.88 8.09 -6.23
C ARG A 96 -24.75 7.52 -5.39
N ASN A 97 -23.73 6.93 -6.03
CA ASN A 97 -22.55 6.45 -5.34
C ASN A 97 -21.81 7.62 -4.68
N ALA A 98 -21.73 8.78 -5.34
CA ALA A 98 -21.15 10.00 -4.78
C ALA A 98 -21.96 10.55 -3.58
N ASP A 99 -23.30 10.57 -3.65
CA ASP A 99 -24.16 10.98 -2.53
C ASP A 99 -24.05 10.01 -1.34
N GLN A 100 -23.95 8.70 -1.62
CA GLN A 100 -23.68 7.68 -0.59
C GLN A 100 -22.30 7.86 0.02
N LEU A 101 -21.26 8.11 -0.78
CA LEU A 101 -19.92 8.45 -0.31
C LEU A 101 -19.92 9.68 0.60
N LEU A 102 -20.64 10.75 0.24
CA LEU A 102 -20.73 11.98 1.04
C LEU A 102 -21.53 11.81 2.34
N ALA A 103 -22.67 11.13 2.31
CA ALA A 103 -23.43 10.78 3.51
C ALA A 103 -22.62 9.85 4.44
N ASN A 104 -21.84 8.96 3.86
CA ASN A 104 -20.90 8.11 4.57
C ASN A 104 -19.77 8.92 5.24
N ASN A 105 -19.31 10.04 4.70
CA ASN A 105 -18.16 10.78 5.28
C ASN A 105 -18.40 11.25 6.72
N ASN A 106 -19.56 11.84 7.03
CA ASN A 106 -19.90 12.23 8.40
C ASN A 106 -20.00 11.00 9.31
N GLN A 107 -20.52 9.89 8.78
CA GLN A 107 -20.65 8.64 9.50
C GLN A 107 -19.30 7.94 9.73
N ILE A 108 -18.36 7.99 8.77
CA ILE A 108 -17.00 7.46 8.88
C ILE A 108 -16.25 8.20 9.99
N ILE A 109 -16.34 9.53 10.00
CA ILE A 109 -15.73 10.34 11.07
C ILE A 109 -16.39 10.00 12.42
N ALA A 110 -17.73 9.98 12.50
CA ALA A 110 -18.44 9.64 13.73
C ALA A 110 -18.11 8.21 14.23
N ASN A 111 -18.00 7.24 13.33
CA ASN A 111 -17.63 5.86 13.63
C ASN A 111 -16.20 5.76 14.18
N TYR A 112 -15.25 6.51 13.59
CA TYR A 112 -13.89 6.58 14.10
C TYR A 112 -13.87 7.20 15.50
N LEU A 113 -14.53 8.36 15.69
CA LEU A 113 -14.61 9.06 16.98
C LEU A 113 -15.26 8.19 18.07
N GLY A 114 -16.31 7.44 17.73
CA GLY A 114 -17.00 6.50 18.61
C GLY A 114 -16.30 5.15 18.76
N ARG A 115 -15.22 4.88 18.00
CA ARG A 115 -14.51 3.59 17.92
C ARG A 115 -15.46 2.41 17.62
N HIS A 116 -16.48 2.67 16.81
CA HIS A 116 -17.51 1.68 16.46
C HIS A 116 -17.15 0.85 15.23
N ASP A 117 -16.13 1.25 14.46
CA ASP A 117 -15.59 0.48 13.34
C ASP A 117 -14.38 -0.36 13.79
N TRP A 118 -14.40 -1.66 13.49
CA TRP A 118 -13.30 -2.57 13.79
C TRP A 118 -12.00 -2.17 13.07
N ARG A 119 -12.09 -1.49 11.91
CA ARG A 119 -10.95 -1.02 11.13
C ARG A 119 -10.07 -0.03 11.88
N VAL A 120 -10.60 0.60 12.94
CA VAL A 120 -9.80 1.43 13.86
C VAL A 120 -8.71 0.60 14.57
N LYS A 121 -8.89 -0.73 14.65
CA LYS A 121 -7.96 -1.69 15.26
C LYS A 121 -7.28 -2.62 14.25
N GLU A 122 -7.46 -2.40 12.95
CA GLU A 122 -6.89 -3.27 11.90
C GLU A 122 -5.36 -3.19 11.87
N ASN A 123 -4.80 -2.00 12.07
CA ASN A 123 -3.35 -1.79 12.12
C ASN A 123 -2.88 -1.67 13.58
N SER A 124 -2.12 -2.66 14.05
CA SER A 124 -1.58 -2.70 15.42
C SER A 124 -0.58 -1.59 15.73
N ASN A 125 0.05 -1.01 14.70
CA ASN A 125 1.02 0.07 14.86
C ASN A 125 0.33 1.44 14.96
N MET A 126 -0.96 1.52 14.69
CA MET A 126 -1.72 2.77 14.74
C MET A 126 -2.44 2.98 16.06
N THR A 127 -2.45 4.24 16.51
CA THR A 127 -3.21 4.67 17.67
C THR A 127 -4.31 5.66 17.29
N TYR A 128 -5.34 5.74 18.13
CA TYR A 128 -6.41 6.71 17.99
C TYR A 128 -5.86 8.13 18.08
N SER A 129 -5.75 8.80 16.94
CA SER A 129 -5.21 10.15 16.80
C SER A 129 -5.84 10.87 15.61
N LEU A 130 -5.56 12.17 15.45
CA LEU A 130 -5.95 12.94 14.26
C LEU A 130 -5.36 12.33 12.98
N GLN A 131 -4.09 11.93 13.01
CA GLN A 131 -3.45 11.30 11.86
C GLN A 131 -4.01 9.91 11.59
N GLY A 132 -4.38 9.16 12.63
CA GLY A 132 -5.09 7.89 12.49
C GLY A 132 -6.46 8.07 11.85
N MET A 133 -7.17 9.17 12.16
CA MET A 133 -8.45 9.51 11.53
C MET A 133 -8.27 9.84 10.05
N ASN A 134 -7.27 10.66 9.71
CA ASN A 134 -6.96 11.00 8.32
C ASN A 134 -6.66 9.74 7.50
N PHE A 135 -5.85 8.83 8.06
CA PHE A 135 -5.57 7.54 7.43
C PHE A 135 -6.84 6.70 7.28
N HIS A 136 -7.66 6.58 8.32
CA HIS A 136 -8.89 5.80 8.28
C HIS A 136 -9.85 6.31 7.19
N LEU A 137 -10.06 7.63 7.12
CA LEU A 137 -10.91 8.24 6.09
C LEU A 137 -10.37 7.95 4.68
N SER A 138 -9.07 8.17 4.47
CA SER A 138 -8.40 7.90 3.19
C SER A 138 -8.53 6.42 2.81
N SER A 139 -8.28 5.52 3.76
CA SER A 139 -8.31 4.06 3.56
C SER A 139 -9.69 3.57 3.14
N VAL A 140 -10.77 4.08 3.77
CA VAL A 140 -12.15 3.70 3.40
C VAL A 140 -12.48 4.16 1.98
N ILE A 141 -12.11 5.38 1.61
CA ILE A 141 -12.37 5.94 0.27
C ILE A 141 -11.59 5.18 -0.79
N VAL A 142 -10.30 4.93 -0.56
CA VAL A 142 -9.43 4.22 -1.51
C VAL A 142 -9.86 2.76 -1.68
N SER A 143 -10.24 2.09 -0.58
CA SER A 143 -10.75 0.71 -0.64
C SER A 143 -12.00 0.60 -1.53
N GLN A 144 -12.92 1.56 -1.42
CA GLN A 144 -14.11 1.58 -2.28
C GLN A 144 -13.75 1.83 -3.74
N TYR A 145 -12.80 2.73 -4.02
CA TYR A 145 -12.33 2.95 -5.38
C TYR A 145 -11.75 1.67 -6.00
N TRP A 146 -10.90 0.93 -5.27
CA TRP A 146 -10.40 -0.37 -5.71
C TRP A 146 -11.53 -1.34 -6.06
N LEU A 147 -12.47 -1.53 -5.14
CA LEU A 147 -13.54 -2.52 -5.28
C LEU A 147 -14.58 -2.16 -6.35
N ASP A 148 -14.82 -0.87 -6.58
CA ASP A 148 -15.89 -0.40 -7.48
C ASP A 148 -15.38 -0.06 -8.88
N GLN A 149 -14.12 0.36 -9.02
CA GLN A 149 -13.58 0.87 -10.28
C GLN A 149 -12.51 -0.01 -10.91
N ILE A 150 -11.77 -0.78 -10.12
CA ILE A 150 -10.62 -1.55 -10.61
C ILE A 150 -10.90 -3.05 -10.58
N TYR A 151 -11.32 -3.58 -9.44
CA TYR A 151 -11.62 -4.99 -9.28
C TYR A 151 -12.94 -5.39 -9.93
N THR A 152 -13.04 -6.68 -10.28
CA THR A 152 -14.27 -7.24 -10.83
C THR A 152 -15.33 -7.39 -9.74
N PRO A 153 -16.63 -7.41 -10.09
CA PRO A 153 -17.70 -7.63 -9.12
C PRO A 153 -17.52 -8.91 -8.29
N GLN A 154 -17.01 -9.99 -8.92
CA GLN A 154 -16.75 -11.27 -8.25
C GLN A 154 -15.66 -11.15 -7.17
N MET A 155 -14.58 -10.41 -7.46
CA MET A 155 -13.50 -10.15 -6.49
C MET A 155 -14.00 -9.30 -5.32
N LYS A 156 -14.85 -8.30 -5.60
CA LYS A 156 -15.49 -7.50 -4.56
C LYS A 156 -16.40 -8.34 -3.67
N GLU A 157 -17.22 -9.20 -4.25
CA GLU A 157 -18.10 -10.10 -3.50
C GLU A 157 -17.31 -11.08 -2.62
N ALA A 158 -16.23 -11.67 -3.15
CA ALA A 158 -15.36 -12.56 -2.39
C ALA A 158 -14.68 -11.85 -1.19
N GLN A 159 -14.23 -10.60 -1.38
CA GLN A 159 -13.69 -9.78 -0.27
C GLN A 159 -14.77 -9.45 0.79
N GLN A 160 -15.99 -9.14 0.34
CA GLN A 160 -17.08 -8.71 1.23
C GLN A 160 -17.72 -9.86 2.00
N SER A 161 -17.78 -11.05 1.40
CA SER A 161 -18.22 -12.29 2.04
C SER A 161 -17.16 -12.91 2.96
N GLY A 162 -15.89 -12.52 2.78
CA GLY A 162 -14.76 -13.06 3.55
C GLY A 162 -14.19 -14.35 2.97
N ASP A 163 -14.58 -14.73 1.75
CA ASP A 163 -13.99 -15.86 1.02
C ASP A 163 -12.50 -15.62 0.71
N ILE A 164 -12.12 -14.35 0.52
CA ILE A 164 -10.73 -13.90 0.39
C ILE A 164 -10.49 -12.66 1.24
N HIS A 165 -9.21 -12.37 1.51
CA HIS A 165 -8.77 -11.09 2.06
C HIS A 165 -7.73 -10.44 1.13
N ILE A 166 -8.12 -9.35 0.49
CA ILE A 166 -7.26 -8.49 -0.31
C ILE A 166 -6.59 -7.51 0.67
N HIS A 167 -5.30 -7.70 0.87
CA HIS A 167 -4.49 -6.87 1.76
C HIS A 167 -4.32 -5.44 1.24
N ASP A 168 -4.18 -4.49 2.16
CA ASP A 168 -3.78 -3.09 1.90
C ASP A 168 -4.67 -2.30 0.92
N LEU A 169 -5.96 -2.67 0.81
CA LEU A 169 -6.96 -1.94 0.01
C LEU A 169 -7.06 -0.44 0.37
N GLY A 170 -6.59 -0.04 1.55
CA GLY A 170 -6.56 1.35 2.00
C GLY A 170 -5.55 2.25 1.28
N ILE A 171 -4.66 1.69 0.46
CA ILE A 171 -3.58 2.41 -0.19
C ILE A 171 -3.65 2.18 -1.71
N LEU A 172 -3.53 3.25 -2.48
CA LEU A 172 -3.49 3.21 -3.95
C LEU A 172 -2.03 3.31 -4.40
N GLY A 173 -1.29 2.23 -4.16
CA GLY A 173 0.16 2.20 -4.40
C GLY A 173 0.69 0.77 -4.41
N VAL A 174 2.02 0.65 -4.45
CA VAL A 174 2.70 -0.64 -4.34
C VAL A 174 2.67 -1.14 -2.90
N TYR A 175 2.84 -2.46 -2.72
CA TYR A 175 2.88 -3.07 -1.39
C TYR A 175 4.19 -2.75 -0.66
N CYS A 176 5.26 -3.48 -0.94
CA CYS A 176 6.59 -3.28 -0.35
C CYS A 176 7.62 -2.92 -1.42
N VAL A 177 8.73 -2.31 -1.01
CA VAL A 177 9.82 -1.97 -1.93
C VAL A 177 11.18 -2.26 -1.28
N GLY A 178 12.01 -3.03 -1.99
CA GLY A 178 13.44 -3.14 -1.73
C GLY A 178 14.19 -2.13 -2.58
N TRP A 179 15.09 -1.39 -1.96
CA TRP A 179 15.82 -0.30 -2.58
C TRP A 179 17.30 -0.65 -2.70
N ASP A 180 17.94 -0.09 -3.72
CA ASP A 180 19.38 -0.18 -3.89
C ASP A 180 20.06 1.01 -3.20
N ILE A 181 20.94 0.72 -2.22
CA ILE A 181 21.74 1.76 -1.56
C ILE A 181 22.76 2.33 -2.55
N HIS A 182 23.23 1.56 -3.53
CA HIS A 182 24.22 2.00 -4.50
C HIS A 182 23.76 3.24 -5.28
N ASP A 183 22.49 3.27 -5.72
CA ASP A 183 21.88 4.45 -6.34
C ASP A 183 21.86 5.65 -5.39
N LEU A 184 21.52 5.44 -4.12
CA LEU A 184 21.55 6.50 -3.11
C LEU A 184 22.98 7.04 -2.88
N LEU A 185 23.99 6.18 -2.92
CA LEU A 185 25.40 6.55 -2.77
C LEU A 185 25.94 7.31 -3.98
N LEU A 186 25.46 7.02 -5.19
CA LEU A 186 25.87 7.69 -6.43
C LEU A 186 25.14 9.00 -6.67
N GLU A 187 23.84 9.04 -6.38
CA GLU A 187 22.98 10.13 -6.79
C GLU A 187 22.59 11.08 -5.66
N GLY A 188 22.58 10.60 -4.42
CA GLY A 188 21.93 11.25 -3.29
C GLY A 188 20.41 11.17 -3.38
N PHE A 189 19.72 11.77 -2.40
CA PHE A 189 18.26 11.76 -2.35
C PHE A 189 17.64 12.96 -3.11
N LYS A 190 17.19 12.72 -4.35
CA LYS A 190 16.67 13.76 -5.26
C LYS A 190 15.58 13.21 -6.21
N GLY A 191 15.08 14.05 -7.12
CA GLY A 191 14.24 13.63 -8.25
C GLY A 191 12.86 14.28 -8.33
N VAL A 192 12.39 14.92 -7.26
CA VAL A 192 11.05 15.55 -7.23
C VAL A 192 11.14 17.05 -7.53
N ARG A 193 10.45 17.49 -8.59
CA ARG A 193 10.42 18.90 -9.00
C ARG A 193 9.86 19.79 -7.88
N GLY A 194 10.58 20.86 -7.56
CA GLY A 194 10.15 21.85 -6.56
C GLY A 194 10.32 21.39 -5.10
N LYS A 195 11.00 20.26 -4.86
CA LYS A 195 11.40 19.80 -3.53
C LYS A 195 12.91 19.96 -3.36
N VAL A 196 13.35 20.11 -2.12
CA VAL A 196 14.77 20.13 -1.77
C VAL A 196 15.38 18.77 -2.08
N ALA A 197 16.58 18.77 -2.64
CA ALA A 197 17.33 17.58 -3.02
C ALA A 197 18.67 17.54 -2.27
N SER A 198 19.11 16.34 -1.91
CA SER A 198 20.43 16.07 -1.34
C SER A 198 21.32 15.42 -2.39
N GLY A 199 22.56 15.91 -2.52
CA GLY A 199 23.58 15.18 -3.27
C GLY A 199 24.13 14.00 -2.47
N PRO A 200 25.01 13.19 -3.09
CA PRO A 200 25.64 12.04 -2.45
C PRO A 200 26.32 12.37 -1.11
N ALA A 201 26.11 11.53 -0.11
CA ALA A 201 26.70 11.69 1.21
C ALA A 201 28.22 11.44 1.18
N LYS A 202 28.97 12.24 1.94
CA LYS A 202 30.44 12.16 2.06
C LYS A 202 30.94 11.59 3.39
N HIS A 203 30.04 11.49 4.37
CA HIS A 203 30.36 11.14 5.76
C HIS A 203 29.34 10.13 6.29
N PHE A 204 29.76 9.27 7.21
CA PHE A 204 28.97 8.18 7.78
C PHE A 204 27.67 8.68 8.40
N ARG A 205 27.76 9.72 9.23
CA ARG A 205 26.59 10.36 9.84
C ARG A 205 25.61 10.91 8.79
N SER A 206 26.14 11.49 7.72
CA SER A 206 25.32 12.08 6.65
C SER A 206 24.58 11.02 5.83
N ILE A 207 25.20 9.87 5.52
CA ILE A 207 24.52 8.81 4.78
C ILE A 207 23.41 8.17 5.63
N LEU A 208 23.66 7.92 6.92
CA LEU A 208 22.62 7.43 7.83
C LEU A 208 21.45 8.41 7.94
N GLY A 209 21.72 9.71 8.04
CA GLY A 209 20.67 10.74 8.02
C GLY A 209 19.89 10.81 6.70
N GLN A 210 20.56 10.62 5.55
CA GLN A 210 19.88 10.53 4.27
C GLN A 210 18.99 9.28 4.18
N ILE A 211 19.45 8.14 4.69
CA ILE A 211 18.69 6.88 4.75
C ILE A 211 17.41 7.04 5.60
N VAL A 212 17.51 7.72 6.75
CA VAL A 212 16.33 8.07 7.55
C VAL A 212 15.34 8.87 6.70
N ASN A 213 15.77 9.98 6.11
CA ASN A 213 14.88 10.82 5.28
C ASN A 213 14.29 10.06 4.08
N PHE A 214 15.07 9.19 3.47
CA PHE A 214 14.67 8.33 2.36
C PHE A 214 13.54 7.40 2.79
N PHE A 215 13.73 6.60 3.85
CA PHE A 215 12.72 5.67 4.34
C PHE A 215 11.44 6.38 4.79
N PHE A 216 11.55 7.48 5.54
CA PHE A 216 10.38 8.24 5.99
C PHE A 216 9.59 8.83 4.82
N THR A 217 10.27 9.27 3.76
CA THR A 217 9.60 9.82 2.58
C THR A 217 8.91 8.72 1.77
N LEU A 218 9.62 7.64 1.43
CA LEU A 218 9.10 6.61 0.53
C LEU A 218 8.10 5.67 1.20
N GLN A 219 8.12 5.56 2.52
CA GLN A 219 7.04 4.91 3.27
C GLN A 219 5.67 5.61 3.08
N GLY A 220 5.67 6.88 2.64
CA GLY A 220 4.45 7.59 2.24
C GLY A 220 3.88 7.13 0.89
N GLU A 221 4.66 6.44 0.07
CA GLU A 221 4.33 6.05 -1.31
C GLU A 221 4.09 4.53 -1.47
N ALA A 222 4.25 3.77 -0.38
CA ALA A 222 4.08 2.31 -0.34
C ALA A 222 3.33 1.88 0.94
N ALA A 223 2.59 0.77 0.84
CA ALA A 223 1.77 0.30 1.94
C ALA A 223 2.58 -0.35 3.08
N GLY A 224 3.43 -1.30 2.69
CA GLY A 224 4.22 -2.15 3.56
C GLY A 224 5.67 -1.72 3.70
N ALA A 225 6.54 -2.72 3.86
CA ALA A 225 7.93 -2.55 4.24
C ALA A 225 8.77 -1.81 3.19
N GLN A 226 9.74 -1.05 3.68
CA GLN A 226 10.83 -0.48 2.90
C GLN A 226 12.13 -1.15 3.34
N ALA A 227 12.88 -1.73 2.40
CA ALA A 227 14.06 -2.51 2.74
C ALA A 227 15.32 -2.03 2.02
N PHE A 228 16.46 -2.15 2.70
CA PHE A 228 17.78 -2.06 2.10
C PHE A 228 18.53 -3.37 2.27
N SER A 229 19.27 -3.77 1.23
CA SER A 229 20.18 -4.92 1.25
C SER A 229 21.64 -4.48 1.35
N ASN A 230 22.52 -5.40 1.75
CA ASN A 230 23.97 -5.19 1.86
C ASN A 230 24.34 -3.96 2.71
N PHE A 231 23.58 -3.71 3.78
CA PHE A 231 23.59 -2.45 4.51
C PHE A 231 24.91 -2.20 5.24
N ASP A 232 25.46 -3.23 5.88
CA ASP A 232 26.78 -3.16 6.51
C ASP A 232 27.90 -3.07 5.48
N THR A 233 27.87 -3.88 4.43
CA THR A 233 28.89 -3.86 3.35
C THR A 233 28.99 -2.49 2.68
N LEU A 234 27.86 -1.92 2.26
CA LEU A 234 27.83 -0.67 1.51
C LEU A 234 28.15 0.57 2.37
N LEU A 235 27.95 0.49 3.68
CA LEU A 235 28.16 1.62 4.60
C LEU A 235 29.48 1.54 5.39
N ALA A 236 30.07 0.36 5.56
CA ALA A 236 31.35 0.17 6.24
C ALA A 236 32.49 1.07 5.72
N PRO A 237 32.62 1.35 4.40
CA PRO A 237 33.69 2.22 3.90
C PRO A 237 33.70 3.61 4.52
N PHE A 238 32.55 4.18 4.84
CA PHE A 238 32.45 5.50 5.47
C PHE A 238 33.15 5.54 6.84
N ILE A 239 33.18 4.43 7.59
CA ILE A 239 33.86 4.35 8.89
C ILE A 239 35.36 4.63 8.72
N ARG A 240 35.99 3.99 7.73
CA ARG A 240 37.42 4.18 7.45
C ARG A 240 37.71 5.56 6.88
N TYR A 241 36.91 6.02 5.91
CA TYR A 241 37.14 7.32 5.27
C TYR A 241 36.92 8.52 6.19
N ASP A 242 36.03 8.38 7.19
CA ASP A 242 35.86 9.38 8.25
C ASP A 242 36.85 9.19 9.43
N GLY A 243 37.62 8.09 9.46
CA GLY A 243 38.57 7.78 10.53
C GLY A 243 37.89 7.55 11.89
N LEU A 244 36.71 6.93 11.90
CA LEU A 244 35.88 6.78 13.09
C LEU A 244 36.39 5.65 14.00
N ASP A 245 36.46 5.94 15.29
CA ASP A 245 36.63 4.92 16.32
C ASP A 245 35.29 4.25 16.66
N TYR A 246 35.36 3.13 17.39
CA TYR A 246 34.17 2.36 17.80
C TYR A 246 33.11 3.24 18.50
N LYS A 247 33.55 4.16 19.37
CA LYS A 247 32.64 5.06 20.10
C LYS A 247 31.90 5.98 19.15
N SER A 248 32.57 6.53 18.15
CA SER A 248 31.97 7.41 17.14
C SER A 248 31.01 6.65 16.22
N VAL A 249 31.37 5.42 15.83
CA VAL A 249 30.48 4.53 15.06
C VAL A 249 29.21 4.21 15.86
N LYS A 250 29.36 3.77 17.12
CA LYS A 250 28.22 3.51 18.02
C LYS A 250 27.33 4.74 18.18
N GLN A 251 27.92 5.92 18.33
CA GLN A 251 27.14 7.16 18.46
C GLN A 251 26.33 7.50 17.20
N CYS A 252 26.90 7.30 16.00
CA CYS A 252 26.21 7.52 14.74
C CYS A 252 25.07 6.51 14.54
N LEU A 253 25.31 5.24 14.86
CA LEU A 253 24.31 4.18 14.79
C LEU A 253 23.20 4.37 15.84
N GLN A 254 23.54 4.86 17.04
CA GLN A 254 22.54 5.25 18.03
C GLN A 254 21.64 6.34 17.48
N GLU A 255 22.20 7.42 16.93
CA GLU A 255 21.40 8.48 16.30
C GLU A 255 20.50 7.92 15.19
N PHE A 256 21.03 7.04 14.35
CA PHE A 256 20.27 6.37 13.29
C PHE A 256 19.09 5.56 13.84
N VAL A 257 19.33 4.61 14.74
CA VAL A 257 18.31 3.70 15.30
C VAL A 257 17.23 4.50 16.03
N PHE A 258 17.60 5.50 16.83
CA PHE A 258 16.62 6.34 17.51
C PHE A 258 15.74 7.09 16.51
N ASN A 259 16.32 7.68 15.45
CA ASN A 259 15.55 8.38 14.43
C ASN A 259 14.62 7.43 13.63
N MET A 260 15.06 6.19 13.37
CA MET A 260 14.21 5.17 12.73
C MET A 260 13.00 4.75 13.57
N ASN A 261 13.07 4.92 14.89
CA ASN A 261 11.97 4.59 15.81
C ASN A 261 11.12 5.80 16.23
N VAL A 262 11.30 6.98 15.62
CA VAL A 262 10.40 8.12 15.87
C VAL A 262 9.11 7.94 15.06
N PRO A 263 7.92 7.92 15.69
CA PRO A 263 6.66 7.69 15.00
C PRO A 263 6.18 8.97 14.29
N THR A 264 6.72 9.28 13.11
CA THR A 264 6.34 10.50 12.33
C THR A 264 5.51 10.22 11.07
N ARG A 265 5.24 8.94 10.74
CA ARG A 265 4.37 8.57 9.60
C ARG A 265 2.93 9.03 9.84
N VAL A 266 2.13 9.11 8.77
CA VAL A 266 0.66 9.16 8.85
C VAL A 266 0.15 8.03 9.77
N GLY A 267 -0.74 8.37 10.69
CA GLY A 267 -1.18 7.52 11.79
C GLY A 267 -0.27 7.51 13.02
N PHE A 268 0.79 8.33 13.05
CA PHE A 268 1.86 8.31 14.06
C PHE A 268 2.44 6.90 14.24
N GLN A 269 2.80 6.29 13.12
CA GLN A 269 3.51 5.01 13.08
C GLN A 269 5.00 5.27 12.84
N THR A 270 5.83 4.35 13.32
CA THR A 270 7.19 4.20 12.81
C THR A 270 7.17 3.57 11.42
N PRO A 271 8.09 3.97 10.50
CA PRO A 271 8.23 3.31 9.20
C PRO A 271 8.58 1.83 9.37
N PHE A 272 7.91 0.96 8.61
CA PHE A 272 8.23 -0.46 8.63
C PHE A 272 9.47 -0.68 7.78
N THR A 273 10.63 -0.77 8.43
CA THR A 273 11.91 -0.85 7.73
C THR A 273 12.67 -2.12 8.04
N ASN A 274 13.36 -2.66 7.04
CA ASN A 274 14.24 -3.82 7.16
C ASN A 274 15.62 -3.48 6.59
N VAL A 275 16.67 -3.94 7.27
CA VAL A 275 18.04 -3.88 6.74
C VAL A 275 18.63 -5.27 6.74
N THR A 276 19.17 -5.69 5.60
CA THR A 276 19.90 -6.96 5.48
C THR A 276 21.38 -6.71 5.70
N MET A 277 21.98 -7.53 6.55
CA MET A 277 23.39 -7.48 6.94
C MET A 277 24.10 -8.74 6.44
N ASP A 278 25.26 -8.56 5.84
CA ASP A 278 26.02 -9.64 5.21
C ASP A 278 27.01 -10.31 6.17
N LEU A 279 27.51 -9.60 7.19
CA LEU A 279 28.59 -9.99 8.13
C LEU A 279 29.96 -10.22 7.51
N LYS A 280 29.99 -10.65 6.27
CA LYS A 280 31.19 -10.90 5.47
C LYS A 280 30.98 -10.26 4.13
N VAL A 281 32.02 -9.59 3.61
CA VAL A 281 31.93 -8.99 2.27
C VAL A 281 31.50 -10.05 1.26
N PRO A 282 30.36 -9.87 0.57
CA PRO A 282 29.90 -10.83 -0.42
C PRO A 282 30.92 -11.03 -1.53
N GLY A 283 31.08 -12.26 -2.00
CA GLY A 283 32.10 -12.61 -2.99
C GLY A 283 31.96 -11.81 -4.29
N PHE A 284 30.73 -11.50 -4.70
CA PHE A 284 30.46 -10.73 -5.92
C PHE A 284 30.81 -9.24 -5.79
N MET A 285 30.82 -8.69 -4.57
CA MET A 285 31.15 -7.27 -4.32
C MET A 285 32.62 -7.05 -4.01
N LYS A 286 33.37 -8.12 -3.72
CA LYS A 286 34.72 -8.05 -3.16
C LYS A 286 35.66 -7.13 -3.93
N ASP A 287 35.65 -7.22 -5.26
CA ASP A 287 36.54 -6.47 -6.16
C ASP A 287 35.89 -5.17 -6.69
N GLU A 288 34.67 -4.85 -6.26
CA GLU A 288 33.98 -3.63 -6.66
C GLU A 288 34.53 -2.42 -5.90
N PRO A 289 34.75 -1.29 -6.58
CA PRO A 289 35.23 -0.06 -5.94
C PRO A 289 34.20 0.52 -4.99
N VAL A 290 34.64 0.98 -3.82
CA VAL A 290 33.76 1.61 -2.84
C VAL A 290 33.31 2.99 -3.29
N ILE A 291 32.15 3.43 -2.81
CA ILE A 291 31.54 4.71 -3.21
C ILE A 291 31.48 5.67 -2.04
N ILE A 292 32.13 6.83 -2.18
CA ILE A 292 32.09 7.91 -1.20
C ILE A 292 31.79 9.23 -1.92
N GLY A 293 30.75 9.95 -1.48
CA GLY A 293 30.42 11.26 -2.06
C GLY A 293 30.06 11.22 -3.55
N GLY A 294 29.49 10.11 -4.02
CA GLY A 294 29.11 9.91 -5.42
C GLY A 294 30.27 9.56 -6.35
N LYS A 295 31.40 9.11 -5.79
CA LYS A 295 32.60 8.75 -6.56
C LYS A 295 33.09 7.36 -6.16
N PHE A 296 33.46 6.60 -7.17
CA PHE A 296 34.24 5.38 -6.99
C PHE A 296 35.64 5.73 -6.48
N MET A 297 36.11 4.95 -5.51
CA MET A 297 37.43 5.09 -4.90
C MET A 297 38.35 3.96 -5.38
N ASP A 298 39.66 4.10 -5.13
CA ASP A 298 40.64 3.07 -5.51
C ASP A 298 40.53 1.80 -4.66
N ALA A 299 40.00 1.91 -3.43
CA ALA A 299 39.80 0.78 -2.54
C ALA A 299 38.53 0.00 -2.91
N THR A 300 38.55 -1.30 -2.66
CA THR A 300 37.47 -2.25 -2.97
C THR A 300 36.75 -2.72 -1.72
N TYR A 301 35.48 -3.14 -1.81
CA TYR A 301 34.71 -3.58 -0.63
C TYR A 301 35.39 -4.73 0.13
N GLY A 302 36.14 -5.60 -0.56
CA GLY A 302 36.90 -6.69 0.04
C GLY A 302 37.93 -6.26 1.09
N GLU A 303 38.30 -4.99 1.11
CA GLU A 303 39.26 -4.43 2.06
C GLU A 303 38.61 -3.95 3.37
N PHE A 304 37.29 -4.00 3.54
CA PHE A 304 36.56 -3.32 4.64
C PHE A 304 35.91 -4.27 5.67
N GLN A 305 36.38 -5.53 5.77
CA GLN A 305 35.85 -6.49 6.74
C GLN A 305 35.95 -5.99 8.20
N ALA A 306 37.06 -5.34 8.56
CA ALA A 306 37.25 -4.82 9.92
C ALA A 306 36.21 -3.75 10.28
N GLU A 307 35.85 -2.88 9.34
CA GLU A 307 34.82 -1.86 9.51
C GLU A 307 33.42 -2.47 9.55
N MET A 308 33.15 -3.53 8.78
CA MET A 308 31.90 -4.29 8.89
C MET A 308 31.75 -4.94 10.27
N ASP A 309 32.83 -5.49 10.82
CA ASP A 309 32.81 -6.09 12.17
C ASP A 309 32.52 -5.02 13.23
N ILE A 310 33.16 -3.85 13.15
CA ILE A 310 32.90 -2.70 14.02
C ILE A 310 31.45 -2.24 13.89
N PHE A 311 30.95 -2.11 12.66
CA PHE A 311 29.57 -1.70 12.37
C PHE A 311 28.57 -2.64 13.05
N ASN A 312 28.72 -3.95 12.85
CA ASN A 312 27.78 -4.95 13.34
C ASN A 312 27.81 -5.07 14.87
N GLN A 313 29.00 -5.01 15.48
CA GLN A 313 29.12 -5.00 16.94
C GLN A 313 28.45 -3.76 17.55
N ALA A 314 28.74 -2.58 17.00
CA ALA A 314 28.16 -1.32 17.48
C ALA A 314 26.65 -1.26 17.26
N PHE A 315 26.14 -1.76 16.13
CA PHE A 315 24.72 -1.84 15.83
C PHE A 315 24.00 -2.77 16.82
N ALA A 316 24.52 -3.98 17.04
CA ALA A 316 23.95 -4.92 18.00
C ALA A 316 23.96 -4.36 19.43
N GLU A 317 25.03 -3.65 19.82
CA GLU A 317 25.10 -2.99 21.13
C GLU A 317 24.03 -1.91 21.29
N VAL A 318 23.81 -1.05 20.28
CA VAL A 318 22.75 -0.05 20.29
C VAL A 318 21.36 -0.68 20.40
N MET A 319 21.10 -1.75 19.64
CA MET A 319 19.83 -2.48 19.71
C MET A 319 19.62 -3.14 21.07
N MET A 320 20.69 -3.58 21.73
CA MET A 320 20.65 -4.17 23.07
C MET A 320 20.47 -3.16 24.20
N ASP A 321 21.00 -1.94 24.03
CA ASP A 321 20.86 -0.85 25.02
C ASP A 321 19.39 -0.44 25.18
N GLY A 322 18.61 -0.50 24.09
CA GLY A 322 17.19 -0.15 24.09
C GLY A 322 16.94 1.34 24.27
N ASP A 323 15.67 1.71 24.47
CA ASP A 323 15.28 3.08 24.79
C ASP A 323 15.50 3.42 26.28
N VAL A 324 15.14 4.64 26.69
CA VAL A 324 15.29 5.11 28.08
C VAL A 324 14.43 4.31 29.08
N GLU A 325 13.42 3.58 28.60
CA GLU A 325 12.57 2.68 29.38
C GLU A 325 13.02 1.21 29.22
N GLU A 326 14.23 0.98 28.69
CA GLU A 326 14.84 -0.33 28.43
C GLU A 326 14.04 -1.20 27.45
N ARG A 327 13.17 -0.59 26.65
CA ARG A 327 12.40 -1.28 25.61
C ARG A 327 13.27 -1.52 24.38
N VAL A 328 13.05 -2.66 23.74
CA VAL A 328 13.74 -3.01 22.49
C VAL A 328 13.29 -2.09 21.35
N PHE A 329 14.22 -1.71 20.49
CA PHE A 329 13.90 -1.02 19.24
C PHE A 329 13.26 -2.00 18.26
N THR A 330 12.17 -1.58 17.62
CA THR A 330 11.49 -2.41 16.62
C THR A 330 12.11 -2.26 15.24
N PHE A 331 12.63 -1.06 14.92
CA PHE A 331 13.12 -0.73 13.58
C PHE A 331 14.56 -0.16 13.57
N PRO A 332 15.26 -0.24 12.43
CA PRO A 332 14.96 -1.15 11.34
C PRO A 332 15.09 -2.60 11.81
N ILE A 333 14.28 -3.50 11.26
CA ILE A 333 14.39 -4.93 11.54
C ILE A 333 15.71 -5.41 10.93
N PRO A 334 16.68 -5.89 11.74
CA PRO A 334 17.92 -6.43 11.22
C PRO A 334 17.71 -7.88 10.79
N THR A 335 18.17 -8.21 9.59
CA THR A 335 18.18 -9.59 9.07
C THR A 335 19.59 -9.97 8.65
N TYR A 336 20.15 -11.00 9.27
CA TYR A 336 21.50 -11.50 8.99
C TYR A 336 21.46 -12.72 8.09
N ASN A 337 22.31 -12.73 7.05
CA ASN A 337 22.41 -13.86 6.14
C ASN A 337 23.23 -14.99 6.77
N ILE A 338 22.73 -16.23 6.70
CA ILE A 338 23.46 -17.45 7.07
C ILE A 338 23.71 -18.27 5.80
N THR A 339 24.96 -18.34 5.38
CA THR A 339 25.44 -19.12 4.23
C THR A 339 26.11 -20.42 4.69
N GLU A 340 26.45 -21.29 3.73
CA GLU A 340 27.16 -22.56 4.03
C GLU A 340 28.52 -22.32 4.73
N ASP A 341 29.19 -21.21 4.41
CA ASP A 341 30.51 -20.84 4.96
C ASP A 341 30.43 -19.92 6.20
N PHE A 342 29.26 -19.81 6.84
CA PHE A 342 29.06 -18.98 8.02
C PHE A 342 29.96 -19.40 9.19
N ASP A 343 30.77 -18.47 9.71
CA ASP A 343 31.66 -18.72 10.85
C ASP A 343 30.93 -18.58 12.19
N TRP A 344 30.39 -19.69 12.68
CA TRP A 344 29.70 -19.79 13.97
C TRP A 344 30.56 -19.41 15.19
N THR A 345 31.88 -19.44 15.03
CA THR A 345 32.84 -19.23 16.14
C THR A 345 33.49 -17.86 16.11
N ASN A 346 33.15 -17.01 15.13
CA ASN A 346 33.74 -15.69 14.99
C ASN A 346 33.39 -14.82 16.22
N PRO A 347 34.40 -14.35 16.99
CA PRO A 347 34.16 -13.53 18.18
C PRO A 347 33.50 -12.17 17.85
N ALA A 348 33.59 -11.70 16.60
CA ALA A 348 32.91 -10.48 16.16
C ALA A 348 31.38 -10.61 16.24
N TYR A 349 30.84 -11.83 16.20
CA TYR A 349 29.40 -12.08 16.22
C TYR A 349 28.84 -12.22 17.64
N ASN A 350 29.68 -12.20 18.68
CA ASN A 350 29.24 -12.37 20.07
C ASN A 350 28.14 -11.39 20.48
N LYS A 351 28.25 -10.11 20.06
CA LYS A 351 27.22 -9.10 20.36
C LYS A 351 25.88 -9.39 19.70
N ILE A 352 25.88 -10.02 18.53
CA ILE A 352 24.68 -10.43 17.81
C ILE A 352 24.02 -11.60 18.54
N TRP A 353 24.81 -12.55 19.05
CA TRP A 353 24.30 -13.65 19.87
C TRP A 353 23.75 -13.19 21.22
N GLU A 354 24.43 -12.25 21.88
CA GLU A 354 23.92 -11.60 23.10
C GLU A 354 22.56 -10.92 22.83
N MET A 355 22.45 -10.19 21.72
CA MET A 355 21.21 -9.54 21.29
C MET A 355 20.09 -10.56 21.05
N THR A 356 20.43 -11.67 20.38
CA THR A 356 19.51 -12.80 20.11
C THR A 356 18.99 -13.42 21.40
N ALA A 357 19.90 -13.70 22.34
CA ALA A 357 19.55 -14.29 23.63
C ALA A 357 18.69 -13.35 24.49
N LYS A 358 18.96 -12.04 24.45
CA LYS A 358 18.26 -11.05 25.27
C LYS A 358 16.85 -10.74 24.76
N TYR A 359 16.68 -10.57 23.45
CA TYR A 359 15.45 -10.01 22.88
C TYR A 359 14.80 -10.85 21.76
N GLY A 360 15.42 -11.96 21.33
CA GLY A 360 14.90 -12.76 20.20
C GLY A 360 15.03 -12.06 18.84
N ILE A 361 15.88 -11.04 18.74
CA ILE A 361 16.28 -10.37 17.50
C ILE A 361 17.80 -10.52 17.33
N PRO A 362 18.35 -10.59 16.12
CA PRO A 362 17.75 -10.25 14.83
C PRO A 362 17.05 -11.43 14.17
N ASN A 363 16.48 -11.21 12.99
CA ASN A 363 16.11 -12.30 12.10
C ASN A 363 17.36 -12.89 11.43
N PHE A 364 17.28 -14.17 11.05
CA PHE A 364 18.30 -14.84 10.28
C PHE A 364 17.70 -15.43 9.00
N SER A 365 18.25 -15.07 7.85
CA SER A 365 17.88 -15.64 6.55
C SER A 365 18.79 -16.81 6.25
N ASN A 366 18.22 -18.02 6.15
CA ASN A 366 18.98 -19.24 5.91
C ASN A 366 19.15 -19.51 4.41
N PHE A 367 20.38 -19.43 3.93
CA PHE A 367 20.80 -19.73 2.56
C PHE A 367 21.66 -20.99 2.44
N VAL A 368 21.86 -21.76 3.52
CA VAL A 368 22.73 -22.96 3.53
C VAL A 368 22.35 -23.98 2.46
N ASN A 369 21.05 -24.12 2.15
CA ASN A 369 20.54 -25.02 1.12
C ASN A 369 19.91 -24.27 -0.07
N SER A 370 20.32 -23.01 -0.29
CA SER A 370 19.79 -22.15 -1.34
C SER A 370 20.75 -22.11 -2.53
N ASP A 371 20.20 -21.96 -3.73
CA ASP A 371 20.99 -21.63 -4.94
C ASP A 371 21.45 -20.16 -4.93
N MET A 372 20.98 -19.35 -3.96
CA MET A 372 21.39 -17.96 -3.78
C MET A 372 22.67 -17.87 -2.94
N SER A 373 23.61 -17.03 -3.38
CA SER A 373 24.87 -16.71 -2.68
C SER A 373 24.92 -15.20 -2.38
N PRO A 374 24.10 -14.72 -1.44
CA PRO A 374 24.00 -13.31 -1.09
C PRO A 374 25.25 -12.76 -0.41
#